data_AF-A0A7X7QWB1-F1
#
_entry.id   AF-A0A7X7QWB1-F1
#
_cell.length_a   1.000
_cell.length_b   1.000
_cell.length_c   1.000
_cell.angle_alpha   90.00
_cell.angle_beta   90.00
_cell.angle_gamma   90.00
#
_symmetry.space_group_name_H-M   'P 1'
#
loop_
_entity.id
_entity.type
_entity.pdbx_description
1 polymer ?
#
loop_
_entity_poly.entity_id
_entity_poly.type
_entity_poly.pdbx_seq_one_letter_code
_entity_poly.pdbx_strand_id
1 'polypeptide(L)' 'RFRRSVTYNIQPVYTKEVVFNISKYTGEVNVNKSEIDEAGWFNMSEAKKRLRYMELCSVLEDAEEYIGNLIEN' A
#
# COMPACT_ATOMS: atom_id res chain seq x y z
N ARG A 1 0.93 -2.34 -16.15
CA ARG A 1 0.99 -3.19 -14.93
C ARG A 1 1.67 -2.39 -13.83
N PHE A 2 0.98 -2.15 -12.72
CA PHE A 2 1.53 -1.41 -11.58
C PHE A 2 2.61 -2.21 -10.86
N ARG A 3 3.76 -1.57 -10.60
CA ARG A 3 4.84 -2.10 -9.77
C ARG A 3 5.66 -0.94 -9.22
N ARG A 4 5.72 -0.81 -7.89
CA ARG A 4 6.53 0.22 -7.22
C ARG A 4 7.44 -0.40 -6.18
N SER A 5 8.70 0.02 -6.17
CA SER A 5 9.68 -0.39 -5.16
C SER A 5 9.95 0.78 -4.21
N VAL A 6 9.95 0.49 -2.91
CA VAL A 6 10.28 1.44 -1.85
C VAL A 6 11.38 0.83 -1.00
N THR A 7 12.42 1.62 -0.74
CA THR A 7 13.48 1.25 0.20
C THR A 7 13.24 1.93 1.53
N TYR A 8 13.05 1.14 2.59
CA TYR A 8 12.96 1.62 3.96
C TYR A 8 14.31 1.55 4.64
N ASN A 9 14.63 2.60 5.39
CA ASN A 9 15.75 2.61 6.33
C ASN A 9 15.21 2.38 7.74
N ILE A 10 15.43 1.19 8.29
CA ILE A 10 14.99 0.78 9.62
C ILE A 10 16.19 0.86 10.57
N GLN A 11 16.10 1.67 11.62
CA GLN A 11 17.16 1.79 12.61
C GLN A 11 17.40 0.45 13.35
N PRO A 12 18.65 0.10 13.72
CA PRO A 12 19.84 0.95 13.66
C PRO A 12 20.54 1.05 12.30
N VAL A 13 20.45 0.09 11.36
CA VAL A 13 21.10 0.21 10.02
C VAL A 13 20.50 -0.72 8.93
N TYR A 14 19.26 -1.20 9.09
CA TYR A 14 18.70 -2.16 8.13
C TYR A 14 18.05 -1.45 6.95
N THR A 15 18.52 -1.73 5.73
CA THR A 15 17.80 -1.38 4.51
C THR A 15 16.86 -2.52 4.13
N LYS A 16 15.62 -2.18 3.79
CA LYS A 16 14.64 -3.16 3.30
C LYS A 16 13.99 -2.65 2.04
N GLU A 17 14.15 -3.38 0.95
CA GLU A 17 13.40 -3.15 -0.27
C GLU A 17 12.03 -3.86 -0.20
N VAL A 18 10.96 -3.15 -0.53
CA VAL A 18 9.60 -3.68 -0.59
C VAL A 18 9.00 -3.33 -1.94
N VAL A 19 8.46 -4.34 -2.62
CA VAL A 19 7.82 -4.18 -3.93
C VAL A 19 6.31 -4.34 -3.81
N PHE A 20 5.58 -3.29 -4.17
CA PHE A 20 4.12 -3.24 -4.18
C PHE A 20 3.57 -3.54 -5.58
N ASN A 21 2.50 -4.32 -5.62
CA ASN A 21 1.72 -4.64 -6.81
C ASN A 21 0.24 -4.33 -6.52
N ILE A 22 -0.56 -4.08 -7.57
CA ILE A 22 -2.00 -3.89 -7.46
C ILE A 22 -2.72 -5.07 -8.11
N SER A 23 -3.76 -5.55 -7.44
CA SER A 23 -4.68 -6.57 -7.94
C SER A 23 -6.10 -6.29 -7.47
N LYS A 24 -7.09 -6.63 -8.29
CA LYS A 24 -8.49 -6.66 -7.85
C LYS A 24 -8.69 -7.81 -6.87
N TYR A 25 -9.38 -7.56 -5.77
CA TYR A 25 -9.70 -8.56 -4.75
C TYR A 25 -11.22 -8.60 -4.52
N THR A 26 -11.77 -9.80 -4.37
CA THR A 26 -13.23 -10.03 -4.23
C THR A 26 -13.58 -11.04 -3.13
N GLY A 27 -12.65 -11.33 -2.22
CA GLY A 27 -12.83 -12.32 -1.16
C GLY A 27 -13.13 -11.69 0.21
N GLU A 28 -13.24 -12.54 1.23
CA GLU A 28 -13.31 -12.13 2.63
C GLU A 28 -11.91 -11.91 3.22
N VAL A 29 -11.75 -10.81 3.97
CA VAL A 29 -10.48 -10.50 4.62
C VAL A 29 -10.33 -11.36 5.88
N ASN A 30 -9.40 -12.31 5.84
CA ASN A 30 -8.98 -13.08 7.00
C ASN A 30 -7.54 -12.72 7.36
N VAL A 31 -7.31 -12.27 8.59
CA VAL A 31 -6.01 -11.76 9.03
C VAL A 31 -5.40 -12.64 10.11
N ASN A 32 -4.09 -12.84 10.01
CA ASN A 32 -3.32 -13.43 11.09
C ASN A 32 -3.11 -12.40 12.21
N LYS A 33 -3.81 -12.57 13.33
CA LYS A 33 -3.76 -11.63 14.47
C LYS A 33 -2.42 -11.56 15.19
N SER A 34 -1.48 -12.46 14.91
CA SER A 34 -0.11 -12.33 15.44
C SER A 34 0.73 -11.29 14.68
N GLU A 35 0.30 -10.89 13.48
CA GLU A 35 1.03 -9.98 12.59
C GLU A 35 0.24 -8.72 12.24
N ILE A 36 -1.09 -8.81 12.25
CA ILE A 36 -2.02 -7.74 11.87
C ILE A 36 -3.02 -7.53 13.00
N ASP A 37 -2.91 -6.40 13.67
CA ASP A 37 -3.81 -6.02 14.76
C ASP A 37 -5.23 -5.75 14.25
N GLU A 38 -5.36 -4.97 13.16
CA GLU A 38 -6.63 -4.56 12.57
C GLU A 38 -6.54 -4.48 11.03
N ALA A 39 -7.65 -4.75 10.36
CA ALA A 39 -7.78 -4.62 8.91
C ALA A 39 -9.15 -4.07 8.51
N GLY A 40 -9.17 -3.33 7.40
CA GLY A 40 -10.38 -2.72 6.87
C GLY A 40 -10.20 -2.22 5.44
N TRP A 41 -11.33 -1.97 4.78
CA TRP A 41 -11.37 -1.33 3.47
C TRP A 41 -11.49 0.17 3.65
N PHE A 42 -10.60 0.91 3.01
CA PHE A 42 -10.54 2.36 3.10
C PHE A 42 -10.47 2.95 1.70
N ASN A 43 -11.12 4.10 1.51
CA ASN A 43 -10.86 4.90 0.32
C ASN A 43 -9.47 5.56 0.42
N MET A 44 -9.02 6.16 -0.68
CA MET A 44 -7.67 6.72 -0.77
C MET A 44 -7.42 7.84 0.26
N SER A 45 -8.41 8.70 0.48
CA SER A 45 -8.32 9.80 1.47
C SER A 45 -8.22 9.27 2.90
N GLU A 46 -8.98 8.23 3.23
CA GLU A 46 -8.93 7.56 4.53
C GLU A 46 -7.61 6.81 4.75
N ALA A 47 -7.09 6.16 3.71
CA ALA A 47 -5.83 5.43 3.76
C ALA A 47 -4.64 6.37 4.01
N LYS A 48 -4.55 7.49 3.27
CA LYS A 48 -3.48 8.50 3.43
C LYS A 48 -3.37 9.02 4.86
N LYS A 49 -4.50 9.21 5.57
CA LYS A 49 -4.53 9.65 6.98
C LYS A 49 -4.03 8.61 7.99
N ARG A 50 -3.98 7.34 7.60
CA ARG A 50 -3.60 6.21 8.47
C ARG A 50 -2.16 5.75 8.25
N LEU A 51 -1.51 6.21 7.19
CA LEU A 51 -0.12 5.86 6.91
C LEU A 51 0.84 6.52 7.88
N ARG A 52 1.71 5.71 8.49
CA ARG A 52 2.77 6.19 9.38
C ARG A 52 4.07 6.53 8.64
N TYR A 53 4.39 5.79 7.58
CA TYR A 53 5.61 5.96 6.80
C TYR A 53 5.32 6.83 5.58
N MET A 54 6.04 7.95 5.45
CA MET A 54 5.81 8.90 4.37
C MET A 54 6.09 8.29 2.99
N GLU A 55 6.99 7.32 2.92
CA GLU A 55 7.33 6.60 1.68
C GLU A 55 6.17 5.74 1.16
N LEU A 56 5.16 5.45 1.99
CA LEU A 56 3.92 4.80 1.55
C LEU A 56 2.95 5.77 0.89
N CYS A 57 3.04 7.07 1.19
CA CYS A 57 2.15 8.07 0.60
C CYS A 57 2.36 8.16 -0.91
N SER A 58 3.62 8.17 -1.37
CA SER A 58 3.93 8.19 -2.81
C SER A 58 3.45 6.92 -3.53
N VAL A 59 3.54 5.75 -2.88
CA VAL A 59 3.01 4.50 -3.44
C VAL A 59 1.50 4.56 -3.61
N LEU A 60 0.77 5.14 -2.63
CA LEU A 60 -0.68 5.34 -2.73
C LEU A 60 -1.06 6.32 -3.84
N GLU A 61 -0.33 7.42 -4.00
CA GLU A 61 -0.56 8.41 -5.06
C GLU A 61 -0.30 7.81 -6.45
N ASP A 62 0.81 7.10 -6.63
CA ASP A 62 1.11 6.36 -7.85
C ASP A 62 -0.01 5.33 -8.17
N ALA A 63 -0.52 4.66 -7.13
CA ALA A 63 -1.60 3.68 -7.27
C ALA A 63 -2.92 4.33 -7.69
N GLU A 64 -3.24 5.49 -7.11
CA GLU A 64 -4.42 6.30 -7.46
C GLU A 64 -4.39 6.70 -8.94
N GLU A 65 -3.26 7.25 -9.41
CA GLU A 65 -3.06 7.64 -10.80
C GLU A 65 -3.18 6.43 -11.75
N TYR A 66 -2.54 5.31 -11.40
CA TYR A 66 -2.60 4.10 -12.20
C TYR A 66 -4.03 3.53 -12.32
N ILE A 67 -4.79 3.53 -11.24
CA ILE A 67 -6.18 3.05 -11.24
C ILE A 67 -7.07 4.00 -12.05
N GLY A 68 -6.90 5.32 -11.91
CA GLY A 68 -7.63 6.31 -12.71
C GLY A 68 -7.44 6.08 -14.22
N ASN A 69 -6.20 5.93 -14.65
CA ASN A 69 -5.86 5.64 -16.05
C ASN A 69 -6.43 4.30 -16.56
N LEU A 70 -6.67 3.32 -15.69
CA LEU A 70 -7.29 2.04 -16.07
C LEU A 70 -8.81 2.12 -16.19
N ILE A 71 -9.46 3.10 -15.56
CA ILE A 71 -10.91 3.27 -15.61
C ILE A 71 -11.31 4.13 -16.81
N GLU A 72 -10.45 5.09 -17.18
CA GLU A 72 -10.66 5.98 -18.33
C GLU A 72 -10.36 5.33 -19.69
N ASN A 73 -9.69 4.17 -19.71
CA ASN A 73 -9.39 3.37 -20.91
C ASN A 73 -10.13 2.03 -20.91
#